data_AF-A0A2G9UBP9-F1
#
_entry.id   AF-A0A2G9UBP9-F1
#
_cell.length_a   1.000
_cell.length_b   1.000
_cell.length_c   1.000
_cell.angle_alpha   90.00
_cell.angle_beta   90.00
_cell.angle_gamma   90.00
#
_symmetry.space_group_name_H-M   'P 1'
#
loop_
_entity.id
_entity.type
_entity.pdbx_description
1 polymer ?
#
loop_
_entity_poly.entity_id
_entity_poly.type
_entity_poly.pdbx_seq_one_letter_code
_entity_poly.pdbx_strand_id
1 'polypeptide(L)'
;MVKKPWPLESESLTKVIKKHGPMETYYFDETDPAEELDVNTGDITSEETDEAIKCLRSKKAPGLDGIQAELLKEGGRTMIEVLTKLFNRCWNQEEVPEDWKKGVIVRLPKKGNLSECGNWRGTLLSVPGKTFCLILLRRLQNAINKCLREEQAGSRSGRSCTEQIFTLRNIVEQCMEYHHPLFVNFIDFKKAFDSIHRDSLWKILRIYGIPSRFISIFKILYLNSSCCVRTNNGHTHFFEITTAVRQGCILSPFLFNICLDFVMRRAMRQTETGLSWYNEERLADSDFADDIALLAQDEGKL
;
A
#
# COMPACT_ATOMS: atom_id res chain seq x y z
N MET A 1 2.89 0.24 36.88
CA MET A 1 1.73 -0.19 36.09
C MET A 1 1.89 -1.66 35.73
N VAL A 2 1.08 -2.52 36.34
CA VAL A 2 1.05 -3.96 36.04
C VAL A 2 0.51 -4.11 34.61
N LYS A 3 1.34 -4.56 33.67
CA LYS A 3 0.91 -4.92 32.31
C LYS A 3 -0.11 -6.05 32.45
N LYS A 4 -1.39 -5.80 32.16
CA LYS A 4 -2.39 -6.88 32.08
C LYS A 4 -1.91 -7.95 31.09
N PRO A 5 -1.90 -9.23 31.47
CA PRO A 5 -1.58 -10.30 30.54
C PRO A 5 -2.68 -10.44 29.49
N TRP A 6 -2.25 -10.76 28.27
CA TRP A 6 -3.11 -11.06 27.12
C TRP A 6 -4.03 -12.26 27.40
N PRO A 7 -5.22 -12.38 26.77
CA PRO A 7 -5.92 -13.67 26.70
C PRO A 7 -5.08 -14.65 25.86
N LEU A 8 -4.31 -15.48 26.55
CA LEU A 8 -3.15 -16.27 26.10
C LEU A 8 -3.38 -17.32 24.98
N GLU A 9 -4.48 -17.27 24.23
CA GLU A 9 -4.79 -18.31 23.24
C GLU A 9 -4.55 -17.82 21.82
N SER A 10 -3.67 -18.55 21.10
CA SER A 10 -3.29 -18.35 19.70
C SER A 10 -4.49 -18.27 18.76
N GLU A 11 -5.56 -19.00 19.09
CA GLU A 11 -6.83 -19.03 18.34
C GLU A 11 -7.56 -17.68 18.32
N SER A 12 -7.49 -16.90 19.40
CA SER A 12 -8.13 -15.58 19.45
C SER A 12 -7.40 -14.57 18.56
N LEU A 13 -6.07 -14.65 18.47
CA LEU A 13 -5.24 -13.81 17.61
C LEU A 13 -5.51 -14.11 16.14
N THR A 14 -5.56 -15.38 15.77
CA THR A 14 -5.83 -15.79 14.39
C THR A 14 -7.22 -15.37 13.93
N LYS A 15 -8.25 -15.40 14.79
CA LYS A 15 -9.61 -14.91 14.45
C LYS A 15 -9.67 -13.39 14.24
N VAL A 16 -8.83 -12.60 14.93
CA VAL A 16 -8.78 -11.14 14.72
C VAL A 16 -8.04 -10.76 13.43
N ILE A 17 -7.07 -11.59 13.02
CA ILE A 17 -6.20 -11.33 11.86
C ILE A 17 -6.78 -11.97 10.59
N LYS A 18 -7.32 -13.19 10.66
CA LYS A 18 -8.06 -13.81 9.56
C LYS A 18 -9.40 -13.12 9.42
N LYS A 19 -9.59 -12.43 8.30
CA LYS A 19 -10.87 -11.86 7.92
C LYS A 19 -11.31 -12.39 6.59
N HIS A 20 -12.63 -12.51 6.42
CA HIS A 20 -13.21 -12.78 5.11
C HIS A 20 -13.21 -11.48 4.30
N GLY A 21 -12.99 -11.60 2.99
CA GLY A 21 -13.13 -10.47 2.07
C GLY A 21 -14.57 -9.97 2.02
N PRO A 22 -14.84 -8.82 1.40
CA PRO A 22 -16.20 -8.34 1.21
C PRO A 22 -17.03 -9.36 0.41
N MET A 23 -18.28 -9.59 0.81
CA MET A 23 -19.21 -10.51 0.11
C MET A 23 -19.70 -9.93 -1.21
N GLU A 24 -19.83 -8.60 -1.29
CA GLU A 24 -20.20 -7.87 -2.50
C GLU A 24 -18.99 -7.06 -2.97
N THR A 25 -18.77 -7.06 -4.28
CA THR A 25 -17.65 -6.34 -4.89
C THR A 25 -18.14 -5.52 -6.07
N TYR A 26 -17.37 -4.49 -6.43
CA TYR A 26 -17.70 -3.59 -7.53
C TYR A 26 -17.89 -4.36 -8.84
N TYR A 27 -18.96 -4.04 -9.58
CA TYR A 27 -19.18 -4.57 -10.92
C TYR A 27 -18.34 -3.79 -11.94
N PHE A 28 -17.41 -4.48 -12.60
CA PHE A 28 -16.56 -3.88 -13.62
C PHE A 28 -17.25 -4.00 -14.97
N ASP A 29 -17.71 -2.88 -15.51
CA ASP A 29 -18.15 -2.80 -16.91
C ASP A 29 -16.94 -3.07 -17.83
N GLU A 30 -17.14 -3.81 -18.92
CA GLU A 30 -16.08 -4.25 -19.86
C GLU A 30 -15.45 -3.11 -20.69
N THR A 31 -15.70 -1.85 -20.35
CA THR A 31 -15.40 -0.67 -21.19
C THR A 31 -14.02 -0.04 -20.99
N ASP A 32 -13.16 -0.55 -20.11
CA ASP A 32 -11.83 0.06 -19.86
C ASP A 32 -10.66 -0.93 -20.11
N PRO A 33 -10.25 -1.20 -21.36
CA PRO A 33 -8.86 -1.52 -21.63
C PRO A 33 -8.09 -0.20 -21.78
N ALA A 34 -7.30 0.15 -20.77
CA ALA A 34 -6.30 1.20 -20.96
C ALA A 34 -5.16 0.67 -21.82
N GLU A 35 -4.60 1.54 -22.65
CA GLU A 35 -3.33 1.29 -23.31
C GLU A 35 -2.30 0.87 -22.25
N GLU A 36 -1.52 -0.17 -22.57
CA GLU A 36 -0.48 -0.64 -21.66
C GLU A 36 0.53 0.49 -21.42
N LEU A 37 0.87 0.73 -20.15
CA LEU A 37 1.82 1.75 -19.77
C LEU A 37 3.18 1.45 -20.38
N ASP A 38 3.82 2.47 -20.94
CA ASP A 38 5.21 2.40 -21.38
C ASP A 38 6.14 2.39 -20.16
N VAL A 39 6.47 1.19 -19.70
CA VAL A 39 7.35 0.93 -18.57
C VAL A 39 8.34 -0.17 -18.92
N ASN A 40 9.50 -0.18 -18.26
CA ASN A 40 10.53 -1.19 -18.51
C ASN A 40 10.05 -2.61 -18.12
N THR A 41 9.78 -3.44 -19.13
CA THR A 41 9.42 -4.86 -18.98
C THR A 41 10.57 -5.82 -19.29
N GLY A 42 11.75 -5.30 -19.62
CA GLY A 42 12.97 -6.08 -19.87
C GLY A 42 13.56 -6.71 -18.61
N ASP A 43 14.68 -7.41 -18.77
CA ASP A 43 15.40 -8.00 -17.65
C ASP A 43 15.83 -6.94 -16.63
N ILE A 44 15.87 -7.34 -15.36
CA ILE A 44 16.40 -6.56 -14.24
C ILE A 44 17.91 -6.45 -14.37
N THR A 45 18.42 -5.22 -14.32
CA THR A 45 19.86 -4.98 -14.44
C THR A 45 20.57 -5.03 -13.09
N SER A 46 21.90 -5.16 -13.15
CA SER A 46 22.74 -5.11 -11.95
C SER A 46 22.66 -3.74 -11.28
N GLU A 47 22.51 -2.67 -12.06
CA GLU A 47 22.38 -1.29 -11.59
C GLU A 47 21.08 -1.11 -10.80
N GLU A 48 19.94 -1.56 -11.33
CA GLU A 48 18.67 -1.52 -10.61
C GLU A 48 18.75 -2.28 -9.27
N THR A 49 19.44 -3.42 -9.29
CA THR A 49 19.67 -4.25 -8.10
C THR A 49 20.54 -3.53 -7.07
N ASP A 50 21.66 -2.95 -7.50
CA ASP A 50 22.57 -2.19 -6.64
C ASP A 50 21.89 -0.97 -6.01
N GLU A 51 21.17 -0.19 -6.81
CA GLU A 51 20.40 0.96 -6.34
C GLU A 51 19.29 0.56 -5.35
N ALA A 52 18.65 -0.58 -5.55
CA ALA A 52 17.64 -1.08 -4.63
C ALA A 52 18.26 -1.50 -3.29
N ILE A 53 19.41 -2.19 -3.32
CA ILE A 53 20.15 -2.61 -2.12
C ILE A 53 20.60 -1.40 -1.30
N LYS A 54 21.15 -0.36 -1.96
CA LYS A 54 21.61 0.87 -1.29
C LYS A 54 20.50 1.57 -0.52
N CYS A 55 19.27 1.52 -1.01
CA CYS A 55 18.10 2.14 -0.38
C CYS A 55 17.50 1.35 0.79
N LEU A 56 17.96 0.12 1.05
CA LEU A 56 17.50 -0.64 2.21
C LEU A 56 17.89 0.08 3.50
N ARG A 57 16.98 0.07 4.49
CA ARG A 57 17.29 0.62 5.82
C ARG A 57 18.06 -0.42 6.65
N SER A 58 19.22 -0.01 7.15
CA SER A 58 20.05 -0.80 8.08
C SER A 58 19.43 -0.84 9.48
N LYS A 59 19.87 -1.81 10.30
CA LYS A 59 19.49 -2.05 11.69
C LYS A 59 17.99 -2.38 11.85
N LYS A 60 17.41 -3.00 10.81
CA LYS A 60 16.04 -3.51 10.83
C LYS A 60 16.06 -5.02 11.00
N ALA A 61 15.02 -5.55 11.65
CA ALA A 61 14.90 -6.98 11.86
C ALA A 61 14.69 -7.72 10.51
N PRO A 62 15.35 -8.87 10.30
CA PRO A 62 15.20 -9.66 9.08
C PRO A 62 13.84 -10.40 9.04
N GLY A 63 13.53 -11.00 7.90
CA GLY A 63 12.42 -11.95 7.78
C GLY A 63 12.75 -13.31 8.42
N LEU A 64 11.96 -14.33 8.07
CA LEU A 64 12.19 -15.72 8.52
C LEU A 64 13.47 -16.33 7.96
N ASP A 65 13.95 -15.80 6.83
CA ASP A 65 15.19 -16.19 6.17
C ASP A 65 16.45 -15.75 6.95
N GLY A 66 16.31 -14.88 7.96
CA GLY A 66 17.44 -14.36 8.73
C GLY A 66 18.34 -13.40 7.96
N ILE A 67 18.01 -13.06 6.71
CA ILE A 67 18.84 -12.22 5.85
C ILE A 67 18.62 -10.75 6.21
N GLN A 68 19.69 -10.09 6.67
CA GLN A 68 19.69 -8.67 7.01
C GLN A 68 20.08 -7.80 5.80
N ALA A 69 19.71 -6.52 5.83
CA ALA A 69 20.04 -5.57 4.77
C ALA A 69 21.56 -5.36 4.64
N GLU A 70 22.28 -5.41 5.76
CA GLU A 70 23.73 -5.29 5.84
C GLU A 70 24.43 -6.38 5.05
N LEU A 71 23.95 -7.62 5.09
CA LEU A 71 24.53 -8.71 4.29
C LEU A 71 24.43 -8.43 2.79
N LEU A 72 23.33 -7.80 2.35
CA LEU A 72 23.18 -7.43 0.95
C LEU A 72 24.09 -6.26 0.57
N LYS A 73 24.23 -5.27 1.46
CA LYS A 73 25.05 -4.07 1.22
C LYS A 73 26.55 -4.38 1.22
N GLU A 74 27.02 -5.18 2.17
CA GLU A 74 28.45 -5.53 2.32
C GLU A 74 28.86 -6.68 1.39
N GLY A 75 27.91 -7.39 0.79
CA GLY A 75 28.16 -8.51 -0.12
C GLY A 75 28.78 -8.13 -1.47
N GLY A 76 28.91 -6.82 -1.76
CA GLY A 76 29.61 -6.29 -2.93
C GLY A 76 29.04 -6.78 -4.27
N ARG A 77 29.90 -6.76 -5.30
CA ARG A 77 29.54 -7.10 -6.68
C ARG A 77 28.97 -8.52 -6.82
N THR A 78 29.55 -9.49 -6.12
CA THR A 78 29.09 -10.89 -6.15
C THR A 78 27.64 -11.02 -5.67
N MET A 79 27.27 -10.31 -4.60
CA MET A 79 25.89 -10.33 -4.10
C MET A 79 24.91 -9.71 -5.10
N ILE A 80 25.30 -8.59 -5.73
CA ILE A 80 24.50 -7.93 -6.78
C ILE A 80 24.26 -8.89 -7.94
N GLU A 81 25.30 -9.56 -8.44
CA GLU A 81 25.18 -10.49 -9.57
C GLU A 81 24.29 -11.70 -9.24
N VAL A 82 24.43 -12.27 -8.04
CA VAL A 82 23.60 -13.40 -7.58
C VAL A 82 22.13 -12.98 -7.44
N LEU A 83 21.86 -11.84 -6.81
CA LEU A 83 20.50 -11.33 -6.66
C LEU A 83 19.88 -10.96 -8.01
N THR A 84 20.63 -10.33 -8.91
CA THR A 84 20.15 -9.98 -10.25
C THR A 84 19.72 -11.23 -11.02
N LYS A 85 20.53 -12.30 -10.97
CA LYS A 85 20.16 -13.60 -11.56
C LYS A 85 18.90 -14.19 -10.93
N LEU A 86 18.79 -14.15 -9.61
CA LEU A 86 17.59 -14.60 -8.90
C LEU A 86 16.35 -13.79 -9.29
N PHE A 87 16.47 -12.47 -9.36
CA PHE A 87 15.39 -11.56 -9.72
C PHE A 87 14.93 -11.74 -11.15
N ASN A 88 15.85 -11.92 -12.09
CA ASN A 88 15.52 -12.26 -13.48
C ASN A 88 14.85 -13.62 -13.60
N ARG A 89 15.29 -14.62 -12.82
CA ARG A 89 14.59 -15.89 -12.76
C ARG A 89 13.16 -15.70 -12.27
N CYS A 90 12.96 -14.93 -11.20
CA CYS A 90 11.63 -14.65 -10.67
C CYS A 90 10.75 -13.92 -11.70
N TRP A 91 11.32 -12.91 -12.36
CA TRP A 91 10.67 -12.09 -13.38
C TRP A 91 10.24 -12.89 -14.61
N ASN A 92 11.14 -13.71 -15.14
CA ASN A 92 10.93 -14.43 -16.40
C ASN A 92 10.12 -15.71 -16.23
N GLN A 93 10.21 -16.38 -15.07
CA GLN A 93 9.46 -17.60 -14.79
C GLN A 93 8.12 -17.34 -14.09
N GLU A 94 7.87 -16.10 -13.65
CA GLU A 94 6.70 -15.77 -12.83
C GLU A 94 6.62 -16.68 -11.58
N GLU A 95 7.74 -16.79 -10.88
CA GLU A 95 7.85 -17.57 -9.64
C GLU A 95 8.63 -16.77 -8.60
N VAL A 96 8.33 -16.97 -7.32
CA VAL A 96 9.09 -16.33 -6.23
C VAL A 96 9.37 -17.35 -5.13
N PRO A 97 10.51 -17.24 -4.42
CA PRO A 97 10.80 -18.10 -3.28
C PRO A 97 9.65 -18.11 -2.26
N GLU A 98 9.31 -19.29 -1.74
CA GLU A 98 8.19 -19.43 -0.80
C GLU A 98 8.38 -18.63 0.49
N ASP A 99 9.62 -18.40 0.91
CA ASP A 99 9.91 -17.60 2.09
C ASP A 99 9.57 -16.12 1.89
N TRP A 100 9.49 -15.63 0.65
CA TRP A 100 9.01 -14.28 0.35
C TRP A 100 7.48 -14.17 0.51
N LYS A 101 6.79 -15.32 0.54
CA LYS A 101 5.34 -15.38 0.78
C LYS A 101 4.98 -15.52 2.27
N LYS A 102 5.99 -15.66 3.14
CA LYS A 102 5.83 -15.81 4.59
C LYS A 102 6.20 -14.52 5.32
N GLY A 103 5.39 -14.14 6.30
CA GLY A 103 5.63 -12.98 7.15
C GLY A 103 5.65 -13.31 8.64
N VAL A 104 6.32 -12.47 9.42
CA VAL A 104 6.26 -12.54 10.90
C VAL A 104 5.61 -11.28 11.44
N ILE A 105 4.48 -11.43 12.10
CA ILE A 105 3.79 -10.35 12.79
C ILE A 105 4.47 -10.14 14.14
N VAL A 106 5.03 -8.95 14.33
CA VAL A 106 5.67 -8.51 15.56
C VAL A 106 4.74 -7.57 16.31
N ARG A 107 4.72 -7.72 17.64
CA ARG A 107 4.01 -6.86 18.57
C ARG A 107 4.68 -5.48 18.64
N LEU A 108 4.32 -4.61 17.71
CA LEU A 108 4.63 -3.18 17.81
C LEU A 108 3.35 -2.45 18.23
N PRO A 109 3.33 -1.82 19.42
CA PRO A 109 2.14 -1.11 19.88
C PRO A 109 1.85 0.09 18.96
N LYS A 110 0.62 0.18 18.45
CA LYS A 110 0.02 1.40 17.93
C LYS A 110 -0.54 2.24 19.09
N LYS A 111 -0.99 3.46 18.81
CA LYS A 111 -1.81 4.26 19.73
C LYS A 111 -3.15 3.54 20.00
N GLY A 112 -3.75 3.76 21.18
CA GLY A 112 -5.06 3.20 21.56
C GLY A 112 -4.99 2.13 22.65
N ASN A 113 -6.08 1.39 22.85
CA ASN A 113 -6.18 0.35 23.86
C ASN A 113 -5.32 -0.86 23.48
N LEU A 114 -4.20 -1.06 24.17
CA LEU A 114 -3.28 -2.18 23.95
C LEU A 114 -3.85 -3.55 24.33
N SER A 115 -5.04 -3.59 24.93
CA SER A 115 -5.78 -4.84 25.15
C SER A 115 -6.45 -5.36 23.87
N GLU A 116 -6.52 -4.56 22.81
CA GLU A 116 -7.11 -4.93 21.52
C GLU A 116 -6.06 -5.38 20.50
N CYS A 117 -6.28 -6.53 19.85
CA CYS A 117 -5.29 -7.13 18.94
C CYS A 117 -5.05 -6.29 17.68
N GLY A 118 -6.04 -5.49 17.27
CA GLY A 118 -5.91 -4.59 16.12
C GLY A 118 -4.84 -3.52 16.28
N ASN A 119 -4.48 -3.19 17.53
CA ASN A 119 -3.55 -2.12 17.90
C ASN A 119 -2.09 -2.60 18.01
N TRP A 120 -1.77 -3.80 17.53
CA TRP A 120 -0.42 -4.36 17.50
C TRP A 120 -0.03 -4.73 16.08
N ARG A 121 0.88 -4.00 15.41
CA ARG A 121 1.21 -4.31 14.01
C ARG A 121 2.63 -3.98 13.56
N GLY A 122 3.28 -4.96 12.95
CA GLY A 122 4.42 -4.82 12.06
C GLY A 122 4.79 -6.18 11.46
N THR A 123 4.87 -6.30 10.14
CA THR A 123 5.25 -7.56 9.48
C THR A 123 6.72 -7.51 9.06
N LEU A 124 7.49 -8.49 9.47
CA LEU A 124 8.82 -8.74 8.93
C LEU A 124 8.67 -9.62 7.69
N LEU A 125 9.22 -9.15 6.58
CA LEU A 125 9.27 -9.86 5.29
C LEU A 125 10.73 -10.02 4.88
N SER A 126 11.00 -11.02 4.04
CA SER A 126 12.32 -11.28 3.44
C SER A 126 12.94 -10.01 2.87
N VAL A 127 14.20 -9.74 3.20
CA VAL A 127 14.92 -8.56 2.70
C VAL A 127 15.17 -8.68 1.19
N PRO A 128 15.68 -9.79 0.64
CA PRO A 128 15.74 -9.99 -0.81
C PRO A 128 14.40 -9.78 -1.52
N GLY A 129 13.31 -10.32 -0.97
CA GLY A 129 11.97 -10.13 -1.53
C GLY A 129 11.51 -8.67 -1.53
N LYS A 130 11.86 -7.89 -0.49
CA LYS A 130 11.63 -6.43 -0.47
C LYS A 130 12.44 -5.70 -1.52
N THR A 131 13.70 -6.09 -1.73
CA THR A 131 14.57 -5.52 -2.77
C THR A 131 13.97 -5.74 -4.15
N PHE A 132 13.52 -6.96 -4.45
CA PHE A 132 12.82 -7.27 -5.69
C PHE A 132 11.56 -6.40 -5.88
N CYS A 133 10.71 -6.33 -4.85
CA CYS A 133 9.51 -5.49 -4.88
C CYS A 133 9.83 -4.00 -5.07
N LEU A 134 10.94 -3.49 -4.53
CA LEU A 134 11.38 -2.10 -4.71
C LEU A 134 11.75 -1.81 -6.16
N ILE A 135 12.44 -2.73 -6.84
CA ILE A 135 12.78 -2.58 -8.26
C ILE A 135 11.50 -2.49 -9.10
N LEU A 136 10.56 -3.42 -8.90
CA LEU A 136 9.28 -3.41 -9.62
C LEU A 136 8.47 -2.14 -9.34
N LEU A 137 8.46 -1.68 -8.10
CA LEU A 137 7.84 -0.41 -7.72
C LEU A 137 8.44 0.76 -8.52
N ARG A 138 9.77 0.88 -8.55
CA ARG A 138 10.45 1.98 -9.25
C ARG A 138 10.14 2.02 -10.74
N ARG A 139 10.07 0.85 -11.40
CA ARG A 139 9.71 0.76 -12.82
C ARG A 139 8.31 1.30 -13.11
N LEU A 140 7.36 1.12 -12.20
CA LEU A 140 5.97 1.55 -12.37
C LEU A 140 5.69 2.96 -11.83
N GLN A 141 6.42 3.38 -10.79
CA GLN A 141 6.05 4.52 -9.96
C GLN A 141 5.90 5.82 -10.75
N ASN A 142 6.81 6.10 -11.68
CA ASN A 142 6.76 7.33 -12.48
C ASN A 142 5.58 7.35 -13.45
N ALA A 143 5.27 6.23 -14.11
CA ALA A 143 4.15 6.14 -15.04
C ALA A 143 2.82 6.28 -14.27
N ILE A 144 2.65 5.52 -13.20
CA ILE A 144 1.42 5.56 -12.40
C ILE A 144 1.23 6.90 -11.70
N ASN A 145 2.28 7.52 -11.15
CA ASN A 145 2.14 8.81 -10.49
C ASN A 145 1.63 9.93 -11.42
N LYS A 146 1.83 9.82 -12.74
CA LYS A 146 1.26 10.76 -13.73
C LYS A 146 -0.23 10.51 -13.98
N CYS A 147 -0.70 9.30 -13.71
CA CYS A 147 -2.09 8.89 -13.90
C CYS A 147 -2.94 9.07 -12.63
N LEU A 148 -2.34 9.17 -11.45
CA LEU A 148 -3.08 9.36 -10.19
C LEU A 148 -3.59 10.81 -10.06
N ARG A 149 -4.77 10.96 -9.49
CA ARG A 149 -5.42 12.22 -9.09
C ARG A 149 -4.50 13.10 -8.25
N GLU A 150 -4.55 14.40 -8.45
CA GLU A 150 -3.66 15.33 -7.75
C GLU A 150 -4.04 15.52 -6.27
N GLU A 151 -5.30 15.23 -5.90
CA GLU A 151 -5.83 15.41 -4.55
C GLU A 151 -5.22 14.44 -3.52
N GLN A 152 -4.72 13.27 -3.98
CA GLN A 152 -4.12 12.25 -3.13
C GLN A 152 -2.61 12.49 -2.94
N ALA A 153 -2.21 12.83 -1.72
CA ALA A 153 -0.81 13.10 -1.35
C ALA A 153 -0.10 11.96 -0.60
N GLY A 154 -0.86 11.03 -0.01
CA GLY A 154 -0.31 9.94 0.79
C GLY A 154 0.58 9.01 -0.03
N SER A 155 1.74 8.64 0.53
CA SER A 155 2.67 7.68 -0.09
C SER A 155 3.15 8.04 -1.50
N ARG A 156 3.13 9.33 -1.87
CA ARG A 156 3.66 9.85 -3.14
C ARG A 156 4.93 10.65 -2.93
N SER A 157 5.85 10.54 -3.89
CA SER A 157 7.11 11.28 -3.83
C SER A 157 6.85 12.78 -4.01
N GLY A 158 7.55 13.61 -3.22
CA GLY A 158 7.42 15.07 -3.30
C GLY A 158 6.11 15.62 -2.71
N ARG A 159 5.39 14.83 -1.90
CA ARG A 159 4.17 15.27 -1.22
C ARG A 159 4.23 14.91 0.26
N SER A 160 3.76 15.81 1.10
CA SER A 160 3.82 15.67 2.55
C SER A 160 2.47 15.97 3.21
N CYS A 161 2.29 15.39 4.40
CA CYS A 161 1.14 15.69 5.24
C CYS A 161 1.09 17.18 5.61
N THR A 162 2.25 17.79 5.84
CA THR A 162 2.36 19.22 6.16
C THR A 162 1.84 20.10 5.03
N GLU A 163 2.14 19.77 3.76
CA GLU A 163 1.61 20.50 2.61
C GLU A 163 0.09 20.36 2.51
N GLN A 164 -0.48 19.17 2.73
CA GLN A 164 -1.94 19.02 2.72
C GLN A 164 -2.63 19.78 3.85
N ILE A 165 -2.06 19.75 5.06
CA ILE A 165 -2.58 20.53 6.19
C ILE A 165 -2.51 22.03 5.86
N PHE A 166 -1.41 22.49 5.27
CA PHE A 166 -1.24 23.87 4.87
C PHE A 166 -2.29 24.28 3.81
N THR A 167 -2.49 23.46 2.77
CA THR A 167 -3.50 23.69 1.73
C THR A 167 -4.91 23.78 2.33
N LEU A 168 -5.30 22.78 3.14
CA LEU A 168 -6.62 22.76 3.77
C LEU A 168 -6.83 23.97 4.71
N ARG A 169 -5.79 24.34 5.46
CA ARG A 169 -5.83 25.52 6.33
C ARG A 169 -6.02 26.82 5.53
N ASN A 170 -5.30 27.01 4.44
CA ASN A 170 -5.46 28.18 3.58
C ASN A 170 -6.87 28.27 2.98
N ILE A 171 -7.44 27.13 2.57
CA ILE A 171 -8.81 27.06 2.07
C ILE A 171 -9.79 27.55 3.15
N VAL A 172 -9.67 27.04 4.37
CA VAL A 172 -10.51 27.46 5.50
C VAL A 172 -10.36 28.96 5.78
N GLU A 173 -9.12 29.45 5.86
CA GLU A 173 -8.84 30.86 6.15
C GLU A 173 -9.40 31.79 5.06
N GLN A 174 -9.26 31.45 3.78
CA GLN A 174 -9.83 32.23 2.68
C GLN A 174 -11.37 32.21 2.67
N CYS A 175 -11.99 31.04 2.88
CA CYS A 175 -13.45 30.97 2.96
C CYS A 175 -13.98 31.82 4.11
N MET A 176 -13.29 31.85 5.26
CA MET A 176 -13.64 32.72 6.38
C MET A 176 -13.46 34.20 6.06
N GLU A 177 -12.33 34.59 5.45
CA GLU A 177 -12.05 35.99 5.09
C GLU A 177 -13.09 36.56 4.13
N TYR A 178 -13.45 35.79 3.09
CA TYR A 178 -14.39 36.22 2.06
C TYR A 178 -15.85 35.84 2.35
N HIS A 179 -16.15 35.30 3.53
CA HIS A 179 -17.51 34.90 3.95
C HIS A 179 -18.16 33.90 2.98
N HIS A 180 -17.36 33.01 2.39
CA HIS A 180 -17.85 31.91 1.58
C HIS A 180 -18.20 30.72 2.47
N PRO A 181 -19.38 30.08 2.27
CA PRO A 181 -19.73 28.87 3.02
C PRO A 181 -18.74 27.75 2.67
N LEU A 182 -18.28 27.05 3.71
CA LEU A 182 -17.41 25.90 3.59
C LEU A 182 -17.87 24.83 4.59
N PHE A 183 -18.13 23.64 4.06
CA PHE A 183 -18.35 22.43 4.82
C PHE A 183 -17.25 21.44 4.49
N VAL A 184 -16.73 20.76 5.52
CA VAL A 184 -15.69 19.75 5.38
C VAL A 184 -16.16 18.44 6.02
N ASN A 185 -16.26 17.38 5.22
CA ASN A 185 -16.60 16.04 5.69
C ASN A 185 -15.34 15.15 5.71
N PHE A 186 -14.98 14.66 6.88
CA PHE A 186 -13.82 13.78 7.05
C PHE A 186 -14.26 12.32 6.99
N ILE A 187 -13.70 11.57 6.03
CA ILE A 187 -13.94 10.14 5.87
C ILE A 187 -12.68 9.38 6.29
N ASP A 188 -12.85 8.47 7.26
CA ASP A 188 -11.81 7.53 7.70
C ASP A 188 -12.23 6.10 7.33
N PHE A 189 -11.41 5.43 6.52
CA PHE A 189 -11.65 4.04 6.18
C PHE A 189 -11.22 3.11 7.30
N LYS A 190 -12.20 2.44 7.90
CA LYS A 190 -11.93 1.39 8.88
C LYS A 190 -11.06 0.28 8.29
N LYS A 191 -9.76 0.30 8.63
CA LYS A 191 -8.75 -0.70 8.21
C LYS A 191 -8.61 -0.77 6.68
N ALA A 192 -8.44 0.38 6.03
CA ALA A 192 -8.38 0.52 4.57
C ALA A 192 -7.45 -0.49 3.86
N PHE A 193 -6.24 -0.68 4.38
CA PHE A 193 -5.28 -1.64 3.82
C PHE A 193 -5.74 -3.10 3.93
N ASP A 194 -6.56 -3.43 4.94
CA ASP A 194 -7.07 -4.78 5.23
C ASP A 194 -8.37 -5.11 4.47
N SER A 195 -9.00 -4.13 3.80
CA SER A 195 -10.31 -4.28 3.15
C SER A 195 -10.28 -4.44 1.63
N ILE A 196 -9.13 -4.21 0.97
CA ILE A 196 -9.02 -4.34 -0.50
C ILE A 196 -9.30 -5.79 -0.94
N HIS A 197 -10.26 -5.93 -1.85
CA HIS A 197 -10.55 -7.19 -2.54
C HIS A 197 -9.51 -7.45 -3.65
N ARG A 198 -8.79 -8.57 -3.57
CA ARG A 198 -7.64 -8.85 -4.45
C ARG A 198 -8.02 -8.99 -5.92
N ASP A 199 -9.12 -9.68 -6.24
CA ASP A 199 -9.51 -9.82 -7.65
C ASP A 199 -9.96 -8.51 -8.27
N SER A 200 -10.60 -7.65 -7.47
CA SER A 200 -10.91 -6.27 -7.87
C SER A 200 -9.64 -5.48 -8.10
N LEU A 201 -8.65 -5.58 -7.19
CA LEU A 201 -7.35 -4.94 -7.38
C LEU A 201 -6.69 -5.36 -8.70
N TRP A 202 -6.66 -6.64 -9.03
CA TRP A 202 -6.05 -7.10 -10.28
C TRP A 202 -6.74 -6.56 -11.53
N LYS A 203 -8.06 -6.41 -11.50
CA LYS A 203 -8.82 -5.76 -12.57
C LYS A 203 -8.49 -4.28 -12.66
N ILE A 204 -8.46 -3.57 -11.52
CA ILE A 204 -8.07 -2.16 -11.46
C ILE A 204 -6.66 -1.95 -12.01
N LEU A 205 -5.67 -2.78 -11.66
CA LEU A 205 -4.31 -2.63 -12.19
C LEU A 205 -4.28 -2.72 -13.73
N ARG A 206 -5.11 -3.58 -14.34
CA ARG A 206 -5.26 -3.64 -15.80
C ARG A 206 -5.89 -2.38 -16.39
N ILE A 207 -6.89 -1.83 -15.71
CA ILE A 207 -7.53 -0.55 -16.09
C ILE A 207 -6.55 0.62 -16.02
N TYR A 208 -5.51 0.56 -15.18
CA TYR A 208 -4.43 1.54 -15.16
C TYR A 208 -3.30 1.24 -16.17
N GLY A 209 -3.50 0.25 -17.05
CA GLY A 209 -2.52 -0.13 -18.08
C GLY A 209 -1.28 -0.85 -17.54
N ILE A 210 -1.29 -1.34 -16.30
CA ILE A 210 -0.11 -2.03 -15.77
C ILE A 210 0.13 -3.34 -16.56
N PRO A 211 1.34 -3.57 -17.10
CA PRO A 211 1.60 -4.76 -17.90
C PRO A 211 1.30 -6.07 -17.17
N SER A 212 0.80 -7.04 -17.92
CA SER A 212 0.34 -8.33 -17.40
C SER A 212 1.38 -9.07 -16.54
N ARG A 213 2.66 -8.99 -16.89
CA ARG A 213 3.76 -9.61 -16.13
C ARG A 213 3.92 -9.05 -14.72
N PHE A 214 3.81 -7.73 -14.54
CA PHE A 214 3.81 -7.12 -13.19
C PHE A 214 2.63 -7.63 -12.38
N ILE A 215 1.44 -7.66 -12.98
CA ILE A 215 0.23 -8.15 -12.32
C ILE A 215 0.39 -9.63 -11.94
N SER A 216 0.98 -10.46 -12.79
CA SER A 216 1.25 -11.87 -12.50
C SER A 216 2.18 -12.01 -11.29
N ILE A 217 3.33 -11.34 -11.30
CA ILE A 217 4.27 -11.33 -10.18
C ILE A 217 3.60 -10.86 -8.88
N PHE A 218 2.77 -9.82 -8.94
CA PHE A 218 2.01 -9.38 -7.77
C PHE A 218 1.05 -10.48 -7.31
N LYS A 219 0.26 -11.09 -8.20
CA LYS A 219 -0.61 -12.22 -7.83
C LYS A 219 0.17 -13.33 -7.13
N ILE A 220 1.30 -13.75 -7.67
CA ILE A 220 2.15 -14.81 -7.11
C ILE A 220 2.75 -14.42 -5.76
N LEU A 221 3.16 -13.16 -5.61
CA LEU A 221 3.59 -12.63 -4.33
C LEU A 221 2.47 -12.68 -3.31
N TYR A 222 1.19 -12.52 -3.67
CA TYR A 222 0.07 -12.52 -2.73
C TYR A 222 -0.61 -13.89 -2.54
N LEU A 223 -0.46 -14.82 -3.50
CA LEU A 223 -1.04 -16.16 -3.48
C LEU A 223 -0.47 -17.00 -2.33
N ASN A 224 -1.32 -17.73 -1.63
CA ASN A 224 -0.96 -18.62 -0.50
C ASN A 224 -0.07 -17.94 0.55
N SER A 225 -0.18 -16.62 0.68
CA SER A 225 0.58 -15.84 1.64
C SER A 225 0.22 -16.24 3.05
N SER A 226 1.21 -16.39 3.93
CA SER A 226 0.96 -16.76 5.31
C SER A 226 1.78 -15.94 6.29
N CYS A 227 1.26 -15.79 7.50
CA CYS A 227 1.98 -15.14 8.59
C CYS A 227 1.96 -16.01 9.84
N CYS A 228 2.95 -15.83 10.69
CA CYS A 228 2.92 -16.28 12.09
C CYS A 228 3.07 -15.07 13.02
N VAL A 229 2.67 -15.22 14.28
CA VAL A 229 2.86 -14.18 15.31
C VAL A 229 4.09 -14.48 16.12
N ARG A 230 4.97 -13.49 16.30
CA ARG A 230 6.11 -13.60 17.22
C ARG A 230 5.65 -13.38 18.67
N THR A 231 5.97 -14.34 19.51
CA THR A 231 5.68 -14.34 20.95
C THR A 231 6.96 -14.42 21.77
N ASN A 232 6.85 -14.21 23.09
CA ASN A 232 7.99 -14.41 23.99
C ASN A 232 8.47 -15.87 24.02
N ASN A 233 7.60 -16.81 23.61
CA ASN A 233 7.88 -18.25 23.60
C ASN A 233 8.25 -18.77 22.19
N GLY A 234 8.50 -17.87 21.23
CA GLY A 234 8.78 -18.22 19.83
C GLY A 234 7.64 -17.85 18.87
N HIS A 235 7.61 -18.46 17.70
CA HIS A 235 6.59 -18.20 16.66
C HIS A 235 5.37 -19.10 16.85
N THR A 236 4.17 -18.57 16.58
CA THR A 236 2.96 -19.40 16.48
C THR A 236 2.97 -20.23 15.20
N HIS A 237 2.00 -21.14 15.04
CA HIS A 237 1.71 -21.74 13.74
C HIS A 237 1.38 -20.67 12.69
N PHE A 238 1.75 -20.98 11.45
CA PHE A 238 1.39 -20.14 10.30
C PHE A 238 -0.09 -20.21 10.02
N PHE A 239 -0.61 -19.10 9.56
CA PHE A 239 -1.97 -19.02 9.07
C PHE A 239 -2.01 -18.19 7.79
N GLU A 240 -2.92 -18.56 6.90
CA GLU A 240 -3.08 -17.89 5.62
C GLU A 240 -3.64 -16.46 5.78
N ILE A 241 -3.11 -15.56 4.96
CA ILE A 241 -3.58 -14.19 4.78
C ILE A 241 -4.36 -14.12 3.47
N THR A 242 -5.68 -14.12 3.61
CA THR A 242 -6.63 -14.21 2.49
C THR A 242 -7.10 -12.84 2.00
N THR A 243 -6.96 -11.78 2.81
CA THR A 243 -7.42 -10.44 2.44
C THR A 243 -6.27 -9.50 2.15
N ALA A 244 -6.59 -8.50 1.33
CA ALA A 244 -5.90 -7.21 1.32
C ALA A 244 -4.43 -7.19 0.89
N VAL A 245 -3.85 -5.98 0.95
CA VAL A 245 -2.43 -5.73 0.69
C VAL A 245 -1.61 -6.02 1.95
N ARG A 246 -0.38 -6.52 1.79
CA ARG A 246 0.46 -6.99 2.90
C ARG A 246 1.03 -5.83 3.70
N GLN A 247 0.55 -5.62 4.92
CA GLN A 247 1.13 -4.58 5.76
C GLN A 247 2.65 -4.78 5.96
N GLY A 248 3.45 -3.73 5.74
CA GLY A 248 4.91 -3.80 5.78
C GLY A 248 5.58 -4.23 4.47
N CYS A 249 4.80 -4.59 3.46
CA CYS A 249 5.26 -4.74 2.09
C CYS A 249 5.40 -3.36 1.42
N ILE A 250 6.46 -3.18 0.65
CA ILE A 250 6.76 -1.91 -0.01
C ILE A 250 5.78 -1.56 -1.13
N LEU A 251 5.15 -2.58 -1.74
CA LEU A 251 4.14 -2.40 -2.78
C LEU A 251 2.77 -2.00 -2.23
N SER A 252 2.50 -2.24 -0.95
CA SER A 252 1.13 -2.09 -0.42
C SER A 252 0.59 -0.67 -0.46
N PRO A 253 1.35 0.39 -0.10
CA PRO A 253 0.88 1.77 -0.27
C PRO A 253 0.64 2.14 -1.74
N PHE A 254 1.50 1.67 -2.64
CA PHE A 254 1.37 1.90 -4.07
C PHE A 254 0.09 1.27 -4.65
N LEU A 255 -0.16 0.00 -4.34
CA LEU A 255 -1.36 -0.72 -4.74
C LEU A 255 -2.63 -0.12 -4.12
N PHE A 256 -2.55 0.33 -2.87
CA PHE A 256 -3.64 1.01 -2.19
C PHE A 256 -4.01 2.31 -2.90
N ASN A 257 -3.04 3.16 -3.22
CA ASN A 257 -3.28 4.42 -3.90
C ASN A 257 -3.98 4.24 -5.26
N ILE A 258 -3.57 3.25 -6.06
CA ILE A 258 -4.22 2.96 -7.35
C ILE A 258 -5.69 2.55 -7.13
N CYS A 259 -5.95 1.69 -6.14
CA CYS A 259 -7.30 1.26 -5.82
C CYS A 259 -8.17 2.43 -5.33
N LEU A 260 -7.62 3.28 -4.47
CA LEU A 260 -8.34 4.42 -3.94
C LEU A 260 -8.62 5.45 -5.04
N ASP A 261 -7.65 5.73 -5.89
CA ASP A 261 -7.79 6.59 -7.06
C ASP A 261 -8.95 6.12 -7.96
N PHE A 262 -9.02 4.82 -8.24
CA PHE A 262 -10.11 4.23 -9.03
C PHE A 262 -11.49 4.50 -8.43
N VAL A 263 -11.62 4.29 -7.11
CA VAL A 263 -12.86 4.50 -6.37
C VAL A 263 -13.24 5.97 -6.37
N MET A 264 -12.29 6.84 -6.02
CA MET A 264 -12.54 8.27 -5.91
C MET A 264 -12.84 8.91 -7.27
N ARG A 265 -12.14 8.53 -8.34
CA ARG A 265 -12.47 9.00 -9.70
C ARG A 265 -13.92 8.71 -10.08
N ARG A 266 -14.46 7.56 -9.65
CA ARG A 266 -15.85 7.18 -9.92
C ARG A 266 -16.83 7.87 -9.00
N ALA A 267 -16.50 7.97 -7.72
CA ALA A 267 -17.32 8.68 -6.74
C ALA A 267 -17.49 10.18 -7.09
N MET A 268 -16.43 10.82 -7.61
CA MET A 268 -16.42 12.25 -7.91
C MET A 268 -16.82 12.60 -9.36
N ARG A 269 -17.03 11.62 -10.26
CA ARG A 269 -17.24 11.87 -11.71
C ARG A 269 -18.51 12.65 -12.05
N GLN A 270 -19.50 12.66 -11.17
CA GLN A 270 -20.84 13.22 -11.46
C GLN A 270 -21.28 14.28 -10.44
N THR A 271 -20.36 14.76 -9.61
CA THR A 271 -20.73 15.61 -8.49
C THR A 271 -20.48 17.08 -8.82
N GLU A 272 -21.53 17.91 -8.79
CA GLU A 272 -21.41 19.37 -8.75
C GLU A 272 -20.98 19.87 -7.35
N THR A 273 -20.11 19.11 -6.70
CA THR A 273 -19.66 19.30 -5.33
C THR A 273 -18.26 19.92 -5.34
N GLY A 274 -17.78 20.37 -4.19
CA GLY A 274 -16.52 21.10 -4.12
C GLY A 274 -16.63 22.62 -4.16
N LEU A 275 -15.49 23.23 -3.85
CA LEU A 275 -15.28 24.67 -3.91
C LEU A 275 -15.03 25.09 -5.35
N SER A 276 -15.79 26.05 -5.84
CA SER A 276 -15.53 26.69 -7.14
C SER A 276 -14.21 27.45 -7.09
N TRP A 277 -13.33 27.19 -8.05
CA TRP A 277 -12.06 27.88 -8.23
C TRP A 277 -12.04 28.63 -9.58
N TYR A 278 -10.91 29.27 -9.90
CA TYR A 278 -10.70 29.96 -11.17
C TYR A 278 -10.90 29.00 -12.37
N ASN A 279 -11.45 29.49 -13.48
CA ASN A 279 -11.77 28.71 -14.70
C ASN A 279 -12.81 27.58 -14.55
N GLU A 280 -13.81 27.74 -13.68
CA GLU A 280 -14.90 26.75 -13.47
C GLU A 280 -14.43 25.39 -12.92
N GLU A 281 -13.16 25.26 -12.54
CA GLU A 281 -12.65 24.08 -11.84
C GLU A 281 -13.23 24.00 -10.42
N ARG A 282 -13.34 22.79 -9.89
CA ARG A 282 -13.83 22.55 -8.53
C ARG A 282 -12.85 21.70 -7.75
N LEU A 283 -12.56 22.12 -6.54
CA LEU A 283 -11.82 21.32 -5.57
C LEU A 283 -12.82 20.63 -4.65
N ALA A 284 -13.03 19.32 -4.88
CA ALA A 284 -14.01 18.52 -4.15
C ALA A 284 -13.42 17.81 -2.92
N ASP A 285 -12.11 17.60 -2.89
CA ASP A 285 -11.47 16.80 -1.85
C ASP A 285 -9.96 17.07 -1.70
N SER A 286 -9.44 16.70 -0.53
CA SER A 286 -8.03 16.68 -0.20
C SER A 286 -7.72 15.41 0.58
N ASP A 287 -6.86 14.56 0.04
CA ASP A 287 -6.65 13.21 0.56
C ASP A 287 -5.20 12.97 1.01
N PHE A 288 -5.05 12.18 2.07
CA PHE A 288 -3.77 11.67 2.54
C PHE A 288 -3.89 10.21 2.98
N ALA A 289 -3.42 9.31 2.11
CA ALA A 289 -3.58 7.87 2.26
C ALA A 289 -5.06 7.50 2.43
N ASP A 290 -5.45 6.96 3.57
CA ASP A 290 -6.83 6.58 3.90
C ASP A 290 -7.67 7.71 4.51
N ASP A 291 -7.07 8.85 4.87
CA ASP A 291 -7.78 10.02 5.36
C ASP A 291 -8.25 10.89 4.18
N ILE A 292 -9.56 11.07 4.03
CA ILE A 292 -10.18 11.90 2.99
C ILE A 292 -10.89 13.09 3.64
N ALA A 293 -10.70 14.28 3.08
CA ALA A 293 -11.46 15.47 3.43
C ALA A 293 -12.26 15.95 2.22
N LEU A 294 -13.57 15.73 2.21
CA LEU A 294 -14.46 16.26 1.18
C LEU A 294 -14.83 17.71 1.50
N LEU A 295 -14.90 18.54 0.47
CA LEU A 295 -15.17 19.97 0.55
C LEU A 295 -16.47 20.30 -0.19
N ALA A 296 -17.29 21.19 0.37
CA ALA A 296 -18.48 21.69 -0.31
C ALA A 296 -18.85 23.10 0.15
N GLN A 297 -19.62 23.80 -0.69
CA GLN A 297 -20.22 25.10 -0.36
C GLN A 297 -21.66 24.97 0.18
N ASP A 298 -22.22 23.76 0.16
CA ASP A 298 -23.59 23.45 0.58
C ASP A 298 -23.57 22.10 1.34
N GLU A 299 -24.27 22.04 2.48
CA GLU A 299 -24.33 20.84 3.33
C GLU A 299 -24.99 19.65 2.61
N GLY A 300 -26.01 19.88 1.79
CA GLY A 300 -26.71 18.84 1.03
C GLY A 300 -25.90 18.28 -0.15
N LYS A 301 -24.70 18.82 -0.38
CA LYS A 301 -23.76 18.43 -1.43
C LYS A 301 -22.56 17.63 -0.90
N LEU A 302 -22.54 17.25 0.38
CA LEU A 302 -21.52 16.38 0.98
C LEU A 302 -21.92 14.90 1.02
#